data_AF-A0A925SAR9-F1
#
_entry.id   AF-A0A925SAR9-F1
#
_cell.length_a   1.000
_cell.length_b   1.000
_cell.length_c   1.000
_cell.angle_alpha   90.00
_cell.angle_beta   90.00
_cell.angle_gamma   90.00
#
_symmetry.space_group_name_H-M   'P 1'
#
loop_
_entity.id
_entity.type
_entity.pdbx_description
1 polymer ?
#
loop_
_entity_poly.entity_id
_entity_poly.type
_entity_poly.pdbx_seq_one_letter_code
_entity_poly.pdbx_strand_id
1 'polypeptide(L)'
;MQYQLRLSDAGENHSCVLTLDEDDVRQTAIDVVFDLIGTPDVENLIAAGKLPAGQSDDLKSIQKVIFDHDADGALIKETVQFKGNGKEINPDAPIKNSFTPSERDGLKYFRLDLVAFDSSSPLSASKSNQGEIPAASNPSTPQGQEEIIRDLSRAMLLHQIGIGTNIDVTKDNTEIEDLIAWAEKDQLIEIDVKTAGYKLTERGKRTHDSHIEEAQNLIKKFDIYGDVDIDRSGTAHFDSGAGRDFRVAAFEMEGVDPFRARFLLGLNDGEWDKLSNWNELVKDISFYEQIFAPIEQALSVEEIGEDKMASVIEQGKAKLRE
;
A
#
# COMPACT_ATOMS: atom_id res chain seq x y z
N MET A 1 13.43 6.15 26.33
CA MET A 1 12.46 5.54 25.40
C MET A 1 12.79 6.06 24.02
N GLN A 2 12.81 5.19 23.00
CA GLN A 2 13.20 5.58 21.65
C GLN A 2 11.94 5.77 20.81
N TYR A 3 11.88 6.87 20.04
CA TYR A 3 10.81 7.13 19.09
C TYR A 3 11.35 6.89 17.69
N GLN A 4 10.66 6.05 16.92
CA GLN A 4 10.99 5.75 15.54
C GLN A 4 9.86 6.23 14.63
N LEU A 5 10.19 7.16 13.74
CA LEU A 5 9.30 7.66 12.71
C LEU A 5 9.72 7.00 11.39
N ARG A 6 8.91 6.08 10.88
CA ARG A 6 9.06 5.57 9.52
C ARG A 6 8.35 6.55 8.60
N LEU A 7 9.08 7.20 7.72
CA LEU A 7 8.54 8.12 6.72
C LEU A 7 8.51 7.40 5.36
N SER A 8 7.37 7.42 4.67
CA SER A 8 7.23 6.91 3.32
C SER A 8 6.40 7.83 2.43
N ASP A 9 6.59 7.68 1.11
CA ASP A 9 5.62 8.21 0.14
C ASP A 9 4.39 7.31 0.02
N ALA A 10 3.34 7.82 -0.64
CA ALA A 10 2.04 7.16 -0.81
C ALA A 10 2.13 5.77 -1.47
N GLY A 11 3.13 5.52 -2.31
CA GLY A 11 3.33 4.26 -3.01
C GLY A 11 4.39 3.37 -2.36
N GLU A 12 4.91 3.77 -1.19
CA GLU A 12 6.07 3.18 -0.52
C GLU A 12 7.30 2.97 -1.43
N ASN A 13 7.45 3.81 -2.47
CA ASN A 13 8.59 3.71 -3.39
C ASN A 13 9.88 4.16 -2.71
N HIS A 14 9.76 5.16 -1.83
CA HIS A 14 10.81 5.63 -0.95
C HIS A 14 10.35 5.51 0.49
N SER A 15 11.23 5.01 1.35
CA SER A 15 11.00 5.00 2.79
C SER A 15 12.30 5.17 3.58
N CYS A 16 12.20 5.84 4.72
CA CYS A 16 13.31 5.98 5.66
C CYS A 16 12.80 5.92 7.11
N VAL A 17 13.70 5.66 8.05
CA VAL A 17 13.40 5.59 9.48
C VAL A 17 14.22 6.65 10.20
N LEU A 18 13.53 7.60 10.79
CA LEU A 18 14.09 8.65 11.62
C LEU A 18 14.01 8.24 13.10
N THR A 19 15.10 8.41 13.83
CA THR A 19 15.13 8.28 15.29
C THR A 19 14.93 9.66 15.91
N LEU A 20 13.88 9.80 16.72
CA LEU A 20 13.52 11.04 17.38
C LEU A 20 13.82 10.94 18.88
N ASP A 21 14.30 12.06 19.43
CA ASP A 21 14.47 12.23 20.87
C ASP A 21 13.20 12.82 21.52
N GLU A 22 13.24 13.00 22.84
CA GLU A 22 12.09 13.53 23.60
C GLU A 22 11.76 14.98 23.26
N ASP A 23 12.74 15.76 22.80
CA ASP A 23 12.52 17.16 22.44
C ASP A 23 11.91 17.26 21.05
N ASP A 24 12.32 16.41 20.11
CA ASP A 24 11.70 16.27 18.79
C ASP A 24 10.21 15.94 18.91
N VAL A 25 9.84 14.92 19.70
CA VAL A 25 8.44 14.44 19.73
C VAL A 25 7.48 15.35 20.49
N ARG A 26 8.01 16.33 21.25
CA ARG A 26 7.21 17.35 21.94
C ARG A 26 6.80 18.51 21.04
N GLN A 27 7.52 18.71 19.94
CA GLN A 27 7.18 19.70 18.94
C GLN A 27 5.87 19.33 18.24
N THR A 28 5.24 20.33 17.64
CA THR A 28 4.04 20.10 16.83
C THR A 28 4.40 19.24 15.62
N ALA A 29 3.44 18.47 15.10
CA ALA A 29 3.69 17.62 13.96
C ALA A 29 4.16 18.41 12.73
N ILE A 30 3.66 19.63 12.54
CA ILE A 30 4.07 20.49 11.44
C ILE A 30 5.52 20.98 11.60
N ASP A 31 5.93 21.33 12.82
CA ASP A 31 7.32 21.75 13.10
C ASP A 31 8.29 20.59 12.84
N VAL A 32 7.95 19.37 13.26
CA VAL A 32 8.78 18.18 12.96
C VAL A 32 8.89 17.93 11.45
N VAL A 33 7.81 18.16 10.69
CA VAL A 33 7.86 18.06 9.24
C VAL A 33 8.83 19.11 8.67
N PHE A 34 8.78 20.37 9.07
CA PHE A 34 9.69 21.40 8.55
C PHE A 34 11.14 21.23 9.03
N ASP A 35 11.34 21.09 10.33
CA ASP A 35 12.66 21.17 10.96
C ASP A 35 13.47 19.87 10.82
N LEU A 36 12.78 18.71 10.82
CA LEU A 36 13.42 17.40 10.70
C LEU A 36 13.32 16.86 9.27
N ILE A 37 12.11 16.81 8.71
CA ILE A 37 11.91 16.21 7.37
C ILE A 37 12.31 17.19 6.27
N GLY A 38 12.04 18.49 6.44
CA GLY A 38 12.34 19.54 5.46
C GLY A 38 13.78 20.06 5.49
N THR A 39 14.63 19.56 6.39
CA THR A 39 15.99 20.08 6.51
C THR A 39 16.81 19.89 5.22
N PRO A 40 17.48 20.93 4.73
CA PRO A 40 18.40 20.81 3.60
C PRO A 40 19.72 20.12 3.99
N ASP A 41 20.03 20.07 5.29
CA ASP A 41 21.27 19.48 5.82
C ASP A 41 21.05 18.05 6.32
N VAL A 42 20.82 17.14 5.36
CA VAL A 42 20.63 15.71 5.63
C VAL A 42 21.87 15.08 6.29
N GLU A 43 23.06 15.59 6.00
CA GLU A 43 24.32 15.11 6.59
C GLU A 43 24.36 15.32 8.10
N ASN A 44 23.80 16.44 8.59
CA ASN A 44 23.69 16.69 10.02
C ASN A 44 22.73 15.71 10.71
N LEU A 45 21.66 15.26 10.06
CA LEU A 45 20.79 14.20 10.59
C LEU A 45 21.53 12.87 10.74
N ILE A 46 22.40 12.54 9.79
CA ILE A 46 23.23 11.34 9.83
C ILE A 46 24.26 11.46 10.95
N ALA A 47 24.96 12.59 11.03
CA ALA A 47 25.96 12.87 12.07
C ALA A 47 25.35 12.84 13.48
N ALA A 48 24.10 13.31 13.63
CA ALA A 48 23.34 13.26 14.87
C ALA A 48 22.75 11.87 15.19
N GLY A 49 22.89 10.89 14.29
CA GLY A 49 22.33 9.54 14.45
C GLY A 49 20.80 9.49 14.33
N LYS A 50 20.17 10.55 13.78
CA LYS A 50 18.72 10.62 13.55
C LYS A 50 18.31 9.92 12.26
N LEU A 51 19.17 9.91 11.23
CA LEU A 51 18.95 9.21 9.97
C LEU A 51 20.07 8.17 9.72
N PRO A 52 19.75 6.92 9.33
CA PRO A 52 20.75 5.97 8.86
C PRO A 52 21.44 6.47 7.58
N ALA A 53 22.78 6.35 7.52
CA ALA A 53 23.57 6.86 6.39
C ALA A 53 23.14 6.32 5.02
N GLY A 54 22.56 5.11 4.96
CA GLY A 54 22.07 4.49 3.73
C GLY A 54 20.71 5.02 3.22
N GLN A 55 20.04 5.90 3.96
CA GLN A 55 18.67 6.36 3.65
C GLN A 55 18.60 7.84 3.23
N SER A 56 19.74 8.48 2.96
CA SER A 56 19.78 9.88 2.54
C SER A 56 19.04 10.13 1.23
N ASP A 57 19.13 9.19 0.28
CA ASP A 57 18.54 9.34 -1.05
C ASP A 57 17.03 9.12 -1.03
N ASP A 58 16.54 8.23 -0.16
CA ASP A 58 15.12 8.04 0.08
C ASP A 58 14.51 9.26 0.76
N LEU A 59 15.16 9.80 1.80
CA LEU A 59 14.68 11.03 2.44
C LEU A 59 14.61 12.19 1.44
N LYS A 60 15.64 12.38 0.60
CA LYS A 60 15.64 13.41 -0.45
C LYS A 60 14.53 13.20 -1.48
N SER A 61 14.21 11.95 -1.81
CA SER A 61 13.13 11.64 -2.74
C SER A 61 11.76 11.95 -2.13
N ILE A 62 11.55 11.62 -0.85
CA ILE A 62 10.33 11.96 -0.12
C ILE A 62 10.20 13.48 0.09
N GLN A 63 11.30 14.18 0.37
CA GLN A 63 11.33 15.65 0.44
C GLN A 63 10.82 16.30 -0.84
N LYS A 64 11.19 15.78 -2.02
CA LYS A 64 10.68 16.27 -3.31
C LYS A 64 9.19 16.02 -3.50
N VAL A 65 8.61 15.03 -2.83
CA VAL A 65 7.17 14.80 -2.82
C VAL A 65 6.51 15.86 -1.94
N ILE A 66 7.04 16.09 -0.74
CA ILE A 66 6.44 16.93 0.30
C ILE A 66 6.58 18.43 0.03
N PHE A 67 7.77 18.88 -0.36
CA PHE A 67 8.13 20.29 -0.37
C PHE A 67 8.31 20.83 -1.79
N ASP A 68 7.80 22.04 -2.02
CA ASP A 68 8.30 22.95 -3.04
C ASP A 68 9.34 23.88 -2.41
N HIS A 69 10.34 24.26 -3.19
CA HIS A 69 11.37 25.21 -2.76
C HIS A 69 11.24 26.47 -3.60
N ASP A 70 11.04 27.60 -2.94
CA ASP A 70 11.02 28.91 -3.59
C ASP A 70 12.12 29.83 -3.04
N ALA A 71 12.04 31.12 -3.36
CA ALA A 71 13.03 32.10 -2.93
C ALA A 71 12.99 32.39 -1.41
N ASP A 72 11.91 32.02 -0.72
CA ASP A 72 11.64 32.31 0.68
C ASP A 72 11.83 31.08 1.59
N GLY A 73 11.88 29.85 1.05
CA GLY A 73 12.25 28.64 1.78
C GLY A 73 11.63 27.36 1.23
N ALA A 74 11.60 26.32 2.06
CA ALA A 74 10.82 25.12 1.80
C ALA A 74 9.37 25.35 2.23
N LEU A 75 8.41 25.07 1.35
CA LEU A 75 6.97 25.11 1.62
C LEU A 75 6.40 23.72 1.39
N ILE A 76 5.56 23.23 2.28
CA ILE A 76 4.81 22.00 2.03
C ILE A 76 3.85 22.28 0.88
N LYS A 77 3.86 21.43 -0.15
CA LYS A 77 2.95 21.56 -1.29
C LYS A 77 1.51 21.55 -0.80
N GLU A 78 0.68 22.46 -1.33
CA GLU A 78 -0.73 22.58 -0.94
C GLU A 78 -1.53 21.28 -1.12
N THR A 79 -1.05 20.42 -2.00
CA THR A 79 -1.68 19.14 -2.30
C THR A 79 -1.20 18.02 -1.38
N VAL A 80 -0.16 18.19 -0.58
CA VAL A 80 0.38 17.11 0.27
C VAL A 80 -0.38 17.01 1.59
N GLN A 81 -0.72 15.78 1.95
CA GLN A 81 -1.32 15.41 3.23
C GLN A 81 -0.50 14.33 3.92
N PHE A 82 -0.64 14.26 5.24
CA PHE A 82 0.09 13.31 6.08
C PHE A 82 -0.88 12.41 6.85
N LYS A 83 -0.59 11.11 6.85
CA LYS A 83 -1.24 10.13 7.73
C LYS A 83 -0.21 9.44 8.61
N GLY A 84 -0.46 9.42 9.91
CA GLY A 84 0.34 8.73 10.91
C GLY A 84 -0.39 7.48 11.37
N ASN A 85 0.22 6.30 11.22
CA ASN A 85 -0.38 5.03 11.61
C ASN A 85 -1.80 4.87 11.02
N GLY A 86 -2.00 5.32 9.77
CA GLY A 86 -3.28 5.30 9.06
C GLY A 86 -4.30 6.40 9.44
N LYS A 87 -3.97 7.29 10.38
CA LYS A 87 -4.87 8.38 10.85
C LYS A 87 -4.36 9.75 10.42
N GLU A 88 -5.27 10.70 10.24
CA GLU A 88 -4.87 12.11 10.07
C GLU A 88 -4.07 12.58 11.29
N ILE A 89 -2.96 13.26 11.02
CA ILE A 89 -2.17 13.89 12.06
C ILE A 89 -2.66 15.31 12.24
N ASN A 90 -2.94 15.67 13.49
CA ASN A 90 -3.21 17.06 13.82
C ASN A 90 -1.88 17.85 13.74
N PRO A 91 -1.74 18.81 12.79
CA PRO A 91 -0.50 19.53 12.58
C PRO A 91 -0.08 20.36 13.80
N ASP A 92 -1.06 20.86 14.58
CA ASP A 92 -0.83 21.75 15.72
C ASP A 92 -0.63 21.00 17.05
N ALA A 93 -0.82 19.68 17.06
CA ALA A 93 -0.64 18.87 18.26
C ALA A 93 0.79 18.29 18.32
N PRO A 94 1.32 18.02 19.54
CA PRO A 94 2.60 17.33 19.69
C PRO A 94 2.64 16.01 18.92
N ILE A 95 3.68 15.78 18.11
CA ILE A 95 3.75 14.61 17.25
C ILE A 95 3.75 13.30 18.05
N LYS A 96 4.24 13.31 19.30
CA LYS A 96 4.20 12.15 20.21
C LYS A 96 2.80 11.52 20.34
N ASN A 97 1.74 12.32 20.17
CA ASN A 97 0.36 11.85 20.31
C ASN A 97 -0.04 10.88 19.19
N SER A 98 0.68 10.91 18.06
CA SER A 98 0.46 10.02 16.93
C SER A 98 1.27 8.72 17.01
N PHE A 99 2.23 8.63 17.95
CA PHE A 99 3.04 7.43 18.13
C PHE A 99 2.28 6.33 18.88
N THR A 100 2.54 5.08 18.52
CA THR A 100 2.01 3.89 19.17
C THR A 100 3.13 3.11 19.86
N PRO A 101 2.89 2.51 21.05
CA PRO A 101 3.85 1.59 21.65
C PRO A 101 4.13 0.39 20.73
N SER A 102 5.39 -0.01 20.63
CA SER A 102 5.86 -1.15 19.83
C SER A 102 6.97 -1.89 20.56
N GLU A 103 7.16 -3.17 20.22
CA GLU A 103 8.21 -4.02 20.77
C GLU A 103 8.86 -4.84 19.65
N ARG A 104 10.19 -4.91 19.64
CA ARG A 104 10.97 -5.73 18.72
C ARG A 104 12.20 -6.23 19.46
N ASP A 105 12.48 -7.53 19.41
CA ASP A 105 13.62 -8.16 20.09
C ASP A 105 13.71 -7.84 21.60
N GLY A 106 12.55 -7.68 22.26
CA GLY A 106 12.45 -7.31 23.68
C GLY A 106 12.75 -5.83 23.99
N LEU A 107 13.05 -5.01 22.98
CA LEU A 107 13.21 -3.57 23.09
C LEU A 107 11.87 -2.89 22.87
N LYS A 108 11.41 -2.13 23.88
CA LYS A 108 10.19 -1.32 23.82
C LYS A 108 10.51 0.07 23.28
N TYR A 109 9.78 0.46 22.26
CA TYR A 109 9.90 1.77 21.61
C TYR A 109 8.52 2.30 21.20
N PHE A 110 8.50 3.52 20.70
CA PHE A 110 7.30 4.14 20.15
C PHE A 110 7.47 4.28 18.64
N ARG A 111 6.46 3.89 17.86
CA ARG A 111 6.50 3.90 16.40
C ARG A 111 5.45 4.85 15.82
N LEU A 112 5.84 5.58 14.79
CA LEU A 112 4.95 6.35 13.92
C LEU A 112 5.26 6.01 12.48
N ASP A 113 4.32 5.40 11.78
CA ASP A 113 4.36 5.23 10.32
C ASP A 113 3.71 6.46 9.67
N LEU A 114 4.54 7.41 9.26
CA LEU A 114 4.17 8.66 8.62
C LEU A 114 4.19 8.50 7.10
N VAL A 115 3.02 8.58 6.46
CA VAL A 115 2.88 8.53 5.01
C VAL A 115 2.58 9.92 4.49
N ALA A 116 3.41 10.42 3.59
CA ALA A 116 3.17 11.64 2.84
C ALA A 116 2.56 11.29 1.48
N PHE A 117 1.39 11.87 1.18
CA PHE A 117 0.71 11.61 -0.08
C PHE A 117 0.14 12.89 -0.67
N ASP A 118 0.16 12.95 -1.99
CA ASP A 118 -0.34 14.08 -2.75
C ASP A 118 -1.84 13.88 -3.04
N SER A 119 -2.70 14.67 -2.40
CA SER A 119 -4.15 14.73 -2.59
C SER A 119 -4.60 15.04 -4.02
N SER A 120 -3.72 15.61 -4.85
CA SER A 120 -3.93 15.80 -6.30
C SER A 120 -3.47 14.60 -7.14
N SER A 121 -2.69 13.70 -6.54
CA SER A 121 -2.32 12.41 -7.11
C SER A 121 -3.48 11.42 -6.97
N PRO A 122 -3.76 10.58 -8.00
CA PRO A 122 -4.91 9.67 -8.00
C PRO A 122 -4.94 8.66 -6.84
N LEU A 123 -3.80 8.48 -6.14
CA LEU A 123 -3.63 7.59 -4.97
C LEU A 123 -4.34 8.08 -3.69
N SER A 124 -4.89 9.29 -3.68
CA SER A 124 -5.28 9.96 -2.43
C SER A 124 -6.75 10.38 -2.35
N ALA A 125 -7.54 10.10 -3.39
CA ALA A 125 -8.94 10.53 -3.45
C ALA A 125 -9.93 9.61 -2.70
N SER A 126 -9.50 8.46 -2.20
CA SER A 126 -10.33 7.56 -1.40
C SER A 126 -10.01 7.72 0.09
N LYS A 127 -10.65 8.70 0.74
CA LYS A 127 -11.03 8.73 2.19
C LYS A 127 -11.20 10.19 2.65
N SER A 128 -12.28 10.83 2.24
CA SER A 128 -12.83 11.99 2.94
C SER A 128 -14.34 11.82 3.08
N ASN A 129 -14.75 11.07 4.11
CA ASN A 129 -15.94 11.35 4.90
C ASN A 129 -16.08 10.39 6.08
N GLN A 130 -16.23 11.00 7.27
CA GLN A 130 -16.69 10.43 8.56
C GLN A 130 -15.66 9.53 9.24
N GLY A 131 -15.22 9.75 10.48
CA GLY A 131 -15.88 10.31 11.65
C GLY A 131 -15.64 9.29 12.76
N GLU A 132 -14.83 9.63 13.77
CA GLU A 132 -14.49 8.84 14.98
C GLU A 132 -14.26 7.32 14.78
N ILE A 133 -13.00 6.89 14.67
CA ILE A 133 -12.64 5.46 14.63
C ILE A 133 -12.10 5.00 16.02
N PRO A 134 -12.71 3.97 16.64
CA PRO A 134 -12.07 3.17 17.69
C PRO A 134 -10.81 2.46 17.18
N ALA A 135 -10.10 1.77 18.06
CA ALA A 135 -8.84 1.07 17.76
C ALA A 135 -8.90 0.18 16.51
N ALA A 136 -7.74 0.05 15.85
CA ALA A 136 -7.45 -0.81 14.70
C ALA A 136 -8.34 -2.05 14.60
N SER A 137 -9.16 -2.12 13.55
CA SER A 137 -9.83 -3.35 13.17
C SER A 137 -8.78 -4.32 12.63
N ASN A 138 -8.45 -5.31 13.46
CA ASN A 138 -7.84 -6.55 12.99
C ASN A 138 -8.58 -7.03 11.72
N PRO A 139 -7.89 -7.47 10.66
CA PRO A 139 -8.54 -8.08 9.49
C PRO A 139 -9.34 -9.35 9.86
N SER A 140 -9.19 -9.86 11.09
CA SER A 140 -10.00 -10.91 11.72
C SER A 140 -11.36 -10.43 12.24
N THR A 141 -11.71 -9.15 12.10
CA THR A 141 -13.01 -8.59 12.51
C THR A 141 -13.91 -8.39 11.28
N PRO A 142 -15.23 -8.67 11.38
CA PRO A 142 -16.16 -8.54 10.26
C PRO A 142 -16.12 -7.16 9.57
N GLN A 143 -15.94 -6.08 10.33
CA GLN A 143 -15.83 -4.72 9.79
C GLN A 143 -14.54 -4.46 8.99
N GLY A 144 -13.41 -5.08 9.38
CA GLY A 144 -12.17 -4.98 8.62
C GLY A 144 -12.26 -5.72 7.28
N GLN A 145 -12.94 -6.87 7.27
CA GLN A 145 -13.17 -7.64 6.04
C GLN A 145 -14.11 -6.91 5.07
N GLU A 146 -15.17 -6.27 5.58
CA GLU A 146 -16.08 -5.47 4.76
C GLU A 146 -15.37 -4.28 4.06
N GLU A 147 -14.42 -3.63 4.73
CA GLU A 147 -13.65 -2.53 4.13
C GLU A 147 -12.70 -3.03 3.03
N ILE A 148 -11.99 -4.14 3.27
CA ILE A 148 -11.12 -4.76 2.27
C ILE A 148 -11.94 -5.18 1.05
N ILE A 149 -13.03 -5.94 1.27
CA ILE A 149 -13.91 -6.41 0.19
C ILE A 149 -14.39 -5.22 -0.63
N ARG A 150 -14.89 -4.16 0.01
CA ARG A 150 -15.36 -2.96 -0.69
C ARG A 150 -14.29 -2.36 -1.60
N ASP A 151 -13.05 -2.27 -1.16
CA ASP A 151 -11.97 -1.69 -1.97
C ASP A 151 -11.58 -2.61 -3.14
N LEU A 152 -11.62 -3.93 -2.95
CA LEU A 152 -11.41 -4.89 -4.03
C LEU A 152 -12.60 -4.92 -5.02
N SER A 153 -13.83 -4.77 -4.54
CA SER A 153 -15.04 -4.65 -5.35
C SER A 153 -14.97 -3.45 -6.30
N ARG A 154 -14.44 -2.33 -5.79
CA ARG A 154 -14.20 -1.11 -6.59
C ARG A 154 -13.18 -1.35 -7.69
N ALA A 155 -12.07 -2.02 -7.37
CA ALA A 155 -11.06 -2.39 -8.38
C ALA A 155 -11.66 -3.32 -9.45
N MET A 156 -12.46 -4.29 -9.05
CA MET A 156 -13.17 -5.21 -9.96
C MET A 156 -14.14 -4.47 -10.90
N LEU A 157 -14.95 -3.53 -10.39
CA LEU A 157 -15.86 -2.74 -11.23
C LEU A 157 -15.10 -1.99 -12.33
N LEU A 158 -14.04 -1.26 -11.94
CA LEU A 158 -13.25 -0.50 -12.90
C LEU A 158 -12.57 -1.40 -13.92
N HIS A 159 -12.10 -2.57 -13.48
CA HIS A 159 -11.50 -3.57 -14.36
C HIS A 159 -12.49 -4.11 -15.38
N GLN A 160 -13.69 -4.53 -14.95
CA GLN A 160 -14.74 -5.03 -15.84
C GLN A 160 -15.10 -4.00 -16.92
N ILE A 161 -15.27 -2.73 -16.55
CA ILE A 161 -15.52 -1.66 -17.53
C ILE A 161 -14.27 -1.45 -18.43
N GLY A 162 -13.07 -1.49 -17.86
CA GLY A 162 -11.80 -1.30 -18.56
C GLY A 162 -11.53 -2.36 -19.64
N ILE A 163 -11.93 -3.61 -19.41
CA ILE A 163 -11.82 -4.71 -20.38
C ILE A 163 -13.00 -4.76 -21.38
N GLY A 164 -13.99 -3.88 -21.22
CA GLY A 164 -15.09 -3.71 -22.16
C GLY A 164 -16.38 -4.45 -21.80
N THR A 165 -16.55 -4.90 -20.55
CA THR A 165 -17.82 -5.46 -20.07
C THR A 165 -18.91 -4.38 -20.11
N ASN A 166 -19.97 -4.64 -20.88
CA ASN A 166 -21.05 -3.68 -21.04
C ASN A 166 -22.00 -3.70 -19.84
N ILE A 167 -21.94 -2.68 -18.99
CA ILE A 167 -22.89 -2.45 -17.90
C ILE A 167 -23.98 -1.50 -18.41
N ASP A 168 -25.15 -2.04 -18.72
CA ASP A 168 -26.27 -1.33 -19.35
C ASP A 168 -26.89 -0.31 -18.39
N VAL A 169 -26.85 0.97 -18.75
CA VAL A 169 -27.37 2.08 -17.92
C VAL A 169 -28.90 2.13 -17.88
N THR A 170 -29.58 1.37 -18.74
CA THR A 170 -31.05 1.31 -18.80
C THR A 170 -31.64 0.25 -17.88
N LYS A 171 -30.79 -0.56 -17.24
CA LYS A 171 -31.17 -1.59 -16.29
C LYS A 171 -30.88 -1.15 -14.87
N ASP A 172 -31.71 -1.62 -13.96
CA ASP A 172 -31.48 -1.49 -12.52
C ASP A 172 -30.37 -2.49 -12.13
N ASN A 173 -29.11 -2.03 -12.16
CA ASN A 173 -27.93 -2.83 -11.79
C ASN A 173 -27.82 -2.95 -10.25
N THR A 174 -28.87 -3.48 -9.62
CA THR A 174 -29.08 -3.39 -8.16
C THR A 174 -27.96 -4.00 -7.32
N GLU A 175 -27.24 -4.99 -7.88
CA GLU A 175 -26.16 -5.68 -7.18
C GLU A 175 -24.92 -4.78 -7.01
N ILE A 176 -24.74 -3.79 -7.89
CA ILE A 176 -23.55 -2.93 -7.96
C ILE A 176 -23.89 -1.42 -7.94
N GLU A 177 -25.12 -1.06 -7.57
CA GLU A 177 -25.62 0.33 -7.59
C GLU A 177 -24.75 1.30 -6.78
N ASP A 178 -24.32 0.90 -5.58
CA ASP A 178 -23.41 1.66 -4.72
C ASP A 178 -22.00 1.83 -5.32
N LEU A 179 -21.48 0.82 -6.03
CA LEU A 179 -20.19 0.87 -6.71
C LEU A 179 -20.28 1.82 -7.91
N ILE A 180 -21.38 1.78 -8.66
CA ILE A 180 -21.67 2.72 -9.74
C ILE A 180 -21.77 4.14 -9.17
N ALA A 181 -22.57 4.35 -8.13
CA ALA A 181 -22.74 5.66 -7.50
C ALA A 181 -21.43 6.22 -6.96
N TRP A 182 -20.56 5.37 -6.39
CA TRP A 182 -19.21 5.75 -6.00
C TRP A 182 -18.37 6.17 -7.21
N ALA A 183 -18.33 5.37 -8.26
CA ALA A 183 -17.51 5.63 -9.44
C ALA A 183 -17.98 6.88 -10.21
N GLU A 184 -19.29 7.16 -10.26
CA GLU A 184 -19.85 8.40 -10.81
C GLU A 184 -19.47 9.61 -9.96
N LYS A 185 -19.64 9.51 -8.63
CA LYS A 185 -19.27 10.58 -7.69
C LYS A 185 -17.79 10.95 -7.82
N ASP A 186 -16.91 9.95 -7.98
CA ASP A 186 -15.47 10.15 -8.09
C ASP A 186 -15.02 10.43 -9.55
N GLN A 187 -15.97 10.55 -10.48
CA GLN A 187 -15.75 10.85 -11.91
C GLN A 187 -14.84 9.82 -12.60
N LEU A 188 -14.95 8.55 -12.22
CA LEU A 188 -14.18 7.43 -12.77
C LEU A 188 -14.88 6.81 -13.97
N ILE A 189 -16.20 6.91 -14.05
CA ILE A 189 -17.01 6.39 -15.16
C ILE A 189 -17.89 7.47 -15.75
N GLU A 190 -18.26 7.29 -17.00
CA GLU A 190 -19.24 8.11 -17.71
C GLU A 190 -20.09 7.24 -18.65
N ILE A 191 -21.23 7.77 -19.08
CA ILE A 191 -22.13 7.05 -20.00
C ILE A 191 -21.56 7.08 -21.41
N ASP A 192 -21.40 5.90 -22.01
CA ASP A 192 -21.21 5.74 -23.45
C ASP A 192 -22.57 5.59 -24.14
N VAL A 193 -23.00 6.67 -24.80
CA VAL A 193 -24.25 6.72 -25.56
C VAL A 193 -24.30 5.67 -26.68
N LYS A 194 -23.14 5.23 -27.21
CA LYS A 194 -23.10 4.27 -28.32
C LYS A 194 -23.47 2.85 -27.88
N THR A 195 -23.07 2.46 -26.68
CA THR A 195 -23.31 1.12 -26.14
C THR A 195 -24.47 1.09 -25.15
N ALA A 196 -25.03 2.27 -24.81
CA ALA A 196 -25.96 2.44 -23.69
C ALA A 196 -25.38 1.84 -22.40
N GLY A 197 -24.07 1.98 -22.20
CA GLY A 197 -23.36 1.41 -21.07
C GLY A 197 -22.38 2.38 -20.44
N TYR A 198 -21.74 1.97 -19.35
CA TYR A 198 -20.65 2.74 -18.74
C TYR A 198 -19.33 2.51 -19.48
N LYS A 199 -18.51 3.56 -19.56
CA LYS A 199 -17.09 3.50 -19.93
C LYS A 199 -16.25 4.25 -18.90
N LEU A 200 -14.95 3.91 -18.82
CA LEU A 200 -14.02 4.64 -17.98
C LEU A 200 -13.79 6.06 -18.52
N THR A 201 -13.74 7.05 -17.63
CA THR A 201 -13.16 8.36 -17.95
C THR A 201 -11.63 8.24 -18.03
N GLU A 202 -10.93 9.31 -18.44
CA GLU A 202 -9.46 9.35 -18.36
C GLU A 202 -8.95 9.11 -16.92
N ARG A 203 -9.67 9.61 -15.91
CA ARG A 203 -9.34 9.38 -14.50
C ARG A 203 -9.59 7.94 -14.08
N GLY A 204 -10.73 7.37 -14.48
CA GLY A 204 -11.03 5.95 -14.25
C GLY A 204 -10.01 5.04 -14.90
N LYS A 205 -9.61 5.35 -16.14
CA LYS A 205 -8.58 4.62 -16.87
C LYS A 205 -7.24 4.65 -16.15
N ARG A 206 -6.76 5.83 -15.71
CA ARG A 206 -5.52 5.91 -14.92
C ARG A 206 -5.60 5.14 -13.61
N THR A 207 -6.75 5.17 -12.94
CA THR A 207 -6.98 4.42 -11.69
C THR A 207 -6.91 2.92 -11.95
N HIS A 208 -7.60 2.44 -12.99
CA HIS A 208 -7.52 1.06 -13.44
C HIS A 208 -6.09 0.67 -13.81
N ASP A 209 -5.43 1.45 -14.65
CA ASP A 209 -4.08 1.17 -15.14
C ASP A 209 -3.07 1.14 -13.98
N SER A 210 -3.28 1.93 -12.92
CA SER A 210 -2.45 1.87 -11.71
C SER A 210 -2.57 0.55 -10.95
N HIS A 211 -3.75 -0.07 -10.91
CA HIS A 211 -3.93 -1.41 -10.33
C HIS A 211 -3.20 -2.48 -11.15
N ILE A 212 -3.26 -2.37 -12.48
CA ILE A 212 -2.56 -3.28 -13.38
C ILE A 212 -1.04 -3.09 -13.29
N GLU A 213 -0.56 -1.84 -13.19
CA GLU A 213 0.84 -1.53 -12.98
C GLU A 213 1.35 -2.06 -11.63
N GLU A 214 0.54 -1.94 -10.56
CA GLU A 214 0.83 -2.53 -9.27
C GLU A 214 0.98 -4.06 -9.38
N ALA A 215 0.04 -4.75 -10.04
CA ALA A 215 0.13 -6.18 -10.29
C ALA A 215 1.40 -6.56 -11.08
N GLN A 216 1.73 -5.82 -12.13
CA GLN A 216 2.95 -6.05 -12.91
C GLN A 216 4.22 -5.82 -12.09
N ASN A 217 4.22 -4.85 -11.19
CA ASN A 217 5.34 -4.61 -10.28
C ASN A 217 5.46 -5.71 -9.23
N LEU A 218 4.34 -6.26 -8.75
CA LEU A 218 4.34 -7.44 -7.89
C LEU A 218 4.95 -8.65 -8.61
N ILE A 219 4.56 -8.90 -9.87
CA ILE A 219 5.15 -9.98 -10.68
C ILE A 219 6.66 -9.78 -10.81
N LYS A 220 7.12 -8.59 -11.23
CA LYS A 220 8.55 -8.30 -11.40
C LYS A 220 9.37 -8.53 -10.13
N LYS A 221 8.82 -8.17 -8.97
CA LYS A 221 9.54 -8.21 -7.69
C LYS A 221 9.45 -9.57 -7.01
N PHE A 222 8.34 -10.28 -7.15
CA PHE A 222 8.01 -11.41 -6.29
C PHE A 222 7.77 -12.73 -7.03
N ASP A 223 7.56 -12.74 -8.34
CA ASP A 223 7.28 -13.99 -9.07
C ASP A 223 8.43 -15.00 -8.95
N ILE A 224 9.66 -14.50 -8.82
CA ILE A 224 10.86 -15.31 -8.54
C ILE A 224 10.73 -16.20 -7.30
N TYR A 225 9.91 -15.82 -6.32
CA TYR A 225 9.68 -16.60 -5.09
C TYR A 225 8.57 -17.66 -5.24
N GLY A 226 7.98 -17.82 -6.43
CA GLY A 226 6.93 -18.81 -6.68
C GLY A 226 7.44 -20.26 -6.64
N ASP A 227 8.74 -20.47 -6.81
CA ASP A 227 9.40 -21.77 -6.81
C ASP A 227 10.81 -21.65 -6.22
N VAL A 228 10.91 -21.84 -4.90
CA VAL A 228 12.16 -21.75 -4.16
C VAL A 228 12.53 -23.10 -3.54
N ASP A 229 13.65 -23.68 -3.97
CA ASP A 229 14.30 -24.80 -3.30
C ASP A 229 15.52 -24.30 -2.51
N ILE A 230 15.70 -24.78 -1.27
CA ILE A 230 16.78 -24.32 -0.40
C ILE A 230 17.63 -25.53 -0.03
N ASP A 231 18.88 -25.51 -0.49
CA ASP A 231 19.78 -26.62 -0.23
C ASP A 231 20.33 -26.61 1.21
N ARG A 232 21.12 -27.63 1.53
CA ARG A 232 21.71 -27.79 2.88
C ARG A 232 22.69 -26.68 3.27
N SER A 233 23.19 -25.92 2.30
CA SER A 233 24.07 -24.77 2.55
C SER A 233 23.31 -23.48 2.81
N GLY A 234 21.98 -23.47 2.62
CA GLY A 234 21.15 -22.28 2.72
C GLY A 234 21.09 -21.47 1.42
N THR A 235 21.61 -22.02 0.32
CA THR A 235 21.51 -21.38 -1.00
C THR A 235 20.12 -21.63 -1.58
N ALA A 236 19.47 -20.56 -2.03
CA ALA A 236 18.17 -20.58 -2.67
C ALA A 236 18.34 -20.79 -4.19
N HIS A 237 17.64 -21.81 -4.70
CA HIS A 237 17.53 -22.12 -6.12
C HIS A 237 16.11 -21.76 -6.57
N PHE A 238 16.01 -20.71 -7.37
CA PHE A 238 14.73 -20.23 -7.91
C PHE A 238 14.42 -20.87 -9.26
N ASP A 239 13.13 -21.13 -9.53
CA ASP A 239 12.61 -21.77 -10.76
C ASP A 239 13.15 -23.20 -10.95
N SER A 240 13.29 -23.93 -9.85
CA SER A 240 13.89 -25.26 -9.81
C SER A 240 12.98 -26.38 -10.36
N GLY A 241 11.68 -26.13 -10.46
CA GLY A 241 10.62 -27.10 -10.74
C GLY A 241 10.27 -28.01 -9.56
N ALA A 242 10.96 -27.87 -8.42
CA ALA A 242 10.82 -28.71 -7.24
C ALA A 242 10.73 -27.91 -5.92
N GLY A 243 10.74 -26.59 -6.00
CA GLY A 243 10.70 -25.68 -4.87
C GLY A 243 9.29 -25.46 -4.35
N ARG A 244 9.20 -24.62 -3.34
CA ARG A 244 7.95 -24.22 -2.69
C ARG A 244 7.63 -22.77 -3.02
N ASP A 245 6.35 -22.43 -3.01
CA ASP A 245 5.90 -21.06 -3.17
C ASP A 245 6.11 -20.27 -1.88
N PHE A 246 7.02 -19.30 -1.93
CA PHE A 246 7.41 -18.43 -0.82
C PHE A 246 6.89 -17.00 -1.03
N ARG A 247 6.04 -16.74 -2.03
CA ARG A 247 5.57 -15.39 -2.37
C ARG A 247 4.82 -14.73 -1.21
N VAL A 248 3.97 -15.46 -0.50
CA VAL A 248 3.22 -14.92 0.64
C VAL A 248 4.17 -14.46 1.76
N ALA A 249 5.10 -15.31 2.17
CA ALA A 249 6.10 -14.93 3.15
C ALA A 249 6.99 -13.76 2.68
N ALA A 250 7.26 -13.67 1.37
CA ALA A 250 8.04 -12.56 0.81
C ALA A 250 7.24 -11.25 0.84
N PHE A 251 5.93 -11.30 0.55
CA PHE A 251 5.04 -10.16 0.70
C PHE A 251 5.02 -9.66 2.15
N GLU A 252 4.82 -10.57 3.11
CA GLU A 252 4.79 -10.25 4.54
C GLU A 252 6.08 -9.56 5.02
N MET A 253 7.25 -10.11 4.65
CA MET A 253 8.55 -9.56 5.03
C MET A 253 8.84 -8.18 4.40
N GLU A 254 8.33 -7.94 3.19
CA GLU A 254 8.51 -6.67 2.47
C GLU A 254 7.34 -5.68 2.69
N GLY A 255 6.41 -5.99 3.61
CA GLY A 255 5.30 -5.10 3.97
C GLY A 255 4.17 -5.00 2.94
N VAL A 256 4.07 -5.97 2.02
CA VAL A 256 3.01 -6.04 1.01
C VAL A 256 1.85 -6.88 1.55
N ASP A 257 0.61 -6.41 1.38
CA ASP A 257 -0.60 -7.18 1.73
C ASP A 257 -0.80 -8.36 0.76
N PRO A 258 -0.68 -9.63 1.23
CA PRO A 258 -0.82 -10.80 0.38
C PRO A 258 -2.22 -10.97 -0.24
N PHE A 259 -3.27 -10.50 0.45
CA PHE A 259 -4.66 -10.62 -0.01
C PHE A 259 -4.91 -9.66 -1.18
N ARG A 260 -4.49 -8.40 -1.04
CA ARG A 260 -4.52 -7.43 -2.14
C ARG A 260 -3.66 -7.90 -3.30
N ALA A 261 -2.44 -8.38 -3.03
CA ALA A 261 -1.55 -8.88 -4.07
C ALA A 261 -2.20 -10.01 -4.88
N ARG A 262 -2.76 -11.02 -4.21
CA ARG A 262 -3.50 -12.12 -4.86
C ARG A 262 -4.65 -11.62 -5.72
N PHE A 263 -5.39 -10.63 -5.22
CA PHE A 263 -6.52 -10.07 -5.96
C PHE A 263 -6.07 -9.35 -7.24
N LEU A 264 -5.08 -8.46 -7.13
CA LEU A 264 -4.57 -7.70 -8.27
C LEU A 264 -3.90 -8.58 -9.32
N LEU A 265 -3.17 -9.62 -8.90
CA LEU A 265 -2.60 -10.62 -9.81
C LEU A 265 -3.71 -11.35 -10.58
N GLY A 266 -4.80 -11.73 -9.91
CA GLY A 266 -5.95 -12.35 -10.57
C GLY A 266 -6.64 -11.44 -11.60
N LEU A 267 -6.74 -10.13 -11.33
CA LEU A 267 -7.21 -9.16 -12.33
C LEU A 267 -6.25 -9.07 -13.52
N ASN A 268 -4.94 -8.97 -13.26
CA ASN A 268 -3.94 -8.90 -14.32
C ASN A 268 -3.93 -10.13 -15.22
N ASP A 269 -4.15 -11.31 -14.64
CA ASP A 269 -4.14 -12.59 -15.36
C ASP A 269 -5.48 -12.89 -16.05
N GLY A 270 -6.49 -12.03 -15.85
CA GLY A 270 -7.82 -12.16 -16.43
C GLY A 270 -8.61 -13.34 -15.88
N GLU A 271 -8.34 -13.76 -14.63
CA GLU A 271 -8.99 -14.91 -13.98
C GLU A 271 -10.52 -14.76 -13.94
N TRP A 272 -10.99 -13.51 -13.86
CA TRP A 272 -12.41 -13.19 -13.67
C TRP A 272 -13.06 -12.48 -14.86
N ASP A 273 -12.32 -12.23 -15.95
CA ASP A 273 -12.80 -11.51 -17.14
C ASP A 273 -14.04 -12.15 -17.77
N LYS A 274 -14.16 -13.47 -17.62
CA LYS A 274 -15.23 -14.27 -18.23
C LYS A 274 -16.35 -14.63 -17.26
N LEU A 275 -16.31 -14.14 -16.02
CA LEU A 275 -17.37 -14.39 -15.05
C LEU A 275 -18.64 -13.62 -15.44
N SER A 276 -19.63 -14.32 -15.98
CA SER A 276 -20.89 -13.70 -16.41
C SER A 276 -21.74 -13.14 -15.26
N ASN A 277 -21.53 -13.63 -14.03
CA ASN A 277 -22.23 -13.22 -12.81
C ASN A 277 -21.31 -12.45 -11.85
N TRP A 278 -20.24 -11.82 -12.35
CA TRP A 278 -19.30 -11.09 -11.51
C TRP A 278 -19.99 -10.02 -10.64
N ASN A 279 -21.04 -9.38 -11.16
CA ASN A 279 -21.82 -8.33 -10.47
C ASN A 279 -22.52 -8.86 -9.21
N GLU A 280 -22.91 -10.14 -9.20
CA GLU A 280 -23.49 -10.81 -8.03
C GLU A 280 -22.38 -11.21 -7.04
N LEU A 281 -21.22 -11.63 -7.54
CA LEU A 281 -20.11 -12.16 -6.76
C LEU A 281 -19.23 -11.08 -6.11
N VAL A 282 -19.17 -9.88 -6.70
CA VAL A 282 -18.21 -8.84 -6.34
C VAL A 282 -18.36 -8.32 -4.91
N LYS A 283 -19.45 -8.67 -4.20
CA LYS A 283 -19.65 -8.39 -2.78
C LYS A 283 -19.86 -9.64 -1.93
N ASP A 284 -19.84 -10.82 -2.54
CA ASP A 284 -20.04 -12.08 -1.81
C ASP A 284 -18.76 -12.45 -1.06
N ILE A 285 -18.84 -12.49 0.26
CA ILE A 285 -17.71 -12.88 1.13
C ILE A 285 -17.19 -14.27 0.74
N SER A 286 -18.08 -15.20 0.38
CA SER A 286 -17.71 -16.57 0.01
C SER A 286 -16.87 -16.64 -1.27
N PHE A 287 -17.00 -15.65 -2.15
CA PHE A 287 -16.16 -15.51 -3.34
C PHE A 287 -14.72 -15.13 -2.94
N TYR A 288 -14.57 -14.17 -2.03
CA TYR A 288 -13.27 -13.74 -1.53
C TYR A 288 -12.59 -14.81 -0.68
N GLU A 289 -13.33 -15.54 0.18
CA GLU A 289 -12.80 -16.70 0.92
C GLU A 289 -12.16 -17.73 -0.02
N GLN A 290 -12.77 -18.01 -1.17
CA GLN A 290 -12.21 -18.92 -2.17
C GLN A 290 -10.96 -18.38 -2.86
N ILE A 291 -10.94 -17.07 -3.18
CA ILE A 291 -9.76 -16.41 -3.76
C ILE A 291 -8.57 -16.43 -2.80
N PHE A 292 -8.84 -16.28 -1.50
CA PHE A 292 -7.84 -16.11 -0.46
C PHE A 292 -7.41 -17.40 0.23
N ALA A 293 -8.15 -18.51 0.06
CA ALA A 293 -7.77 -19.81 0.60
C ALA A 293 -6.30 -20.22 0.30
N PRO A 294 -5.72 -19.96 -0.90
CA PRO A 294 -4.31 -20.26 -1.14
C PRO A 294 -3.35 -19.42 -0.29
N ILE A 295 -3.72 -18.19 0.07
CA ILE A 295 -2.93 -17.29 0.90
C ILE A 295 -2.96 -17.77 2.35
N GLU A 296 -4.14 -18.14 2.85
CA GLU A 296 -4.32 -18.65 4.22
C GLU A 296 -3.63 -20.01 4.45
N GLN A 297 -3.38 -20.77 3.38
CA GLN A 297 -2.71 -22.06 3.42
C GLN A 297 -1.22 -21.98 3.05
N ALA A 298 -0.74 -20.79 2.67
CA ALA A 298 0.66 -20.60 2.30
C ALA A 298 1.57 -20.71 3.52
N LEU A 299 2.84 -21.02 3.27
CA LEU A 299 3.84 -21.03 4.34
C LEU A 299 4.03 -19.60 4.87
N SER A 300 3.79 -19.43 6.15
CA SER A 300 4.04 -18.18 6.86
C SER A 300 5.53 -17.96 7.12
N VAL A 301 5.91 -16.70 7.36
CA VAL A 301 7.28 -16.35 7.80
C VAL A 301 7.67 -17.12 9.06
N GLU A 302 6.73 -17.33 10.00
CA GLU A 302 6.97 -18.08 11.24
C GLU A 302 7.35 -19.55 10.98
N GLU A 303 6.70 -20.20 10.02
CA GLU A 303 6.98 -21.59 9.65
C GLU A 303 8.31 -21.76 8.90
N ILE A 304 8.70 -20.77 8.10
CA ILE A 304 9.96 -20.77 7.34
C ILE A 304 11.15 -20.37 8.24
N GLY A 305 10.91 -19.44 9.16
CA GLY A 305 11.89 -18.74 9.97
C GLY A 305 12.35 -17.43 9.33
N GLU A 306 12.25 -16.32 10.08
CA GLU A 306 12.58 -14.96 9.61
C GLU A 306 13.98 -14.85 8.99
N ASP A 307 15.01 -15.33 9.68
CA ASP A 307 16.40 -15.27 9.18
C ASP A 307 16.57 -16.02 7.85
N LYS A 308 15.88 -17.16 7.73
CA LYS A 308 15.92 -17.99 6.53
C LYS A 308 15.20 -17.27 5.39
N MET A 309 14.04 -16.68 5.67
CA MET A 309 13.27 -15.94 4.67
C MET A 309 14.00 -14.68 4.23
N ALA A 310 14.61 -13.93 5.15
CA ALA A 310 15.44 -12.76 4.85
C ALA A 310 16.62 -13.13 3.93
N SER A 311 17.30 -14.24 4.21
CA SER A 311 18.37 -14.76 3.35
C SER A 311 17.88 -15.11 1.94
N VAL A 312 16.69 -15.73 1.82
CA VAL A 312 16.08 -16.04 0.52
C VAL A 312 15.74 -14.76 -0.25
N ILE A 313 15.17 -13.75 0.42
CA ILE A 313 14.83 -12.46 -0.20
C ILE A 313 16.10 -11.76 -0.71
N GLU A 314 17.17 -11.72 0.06
CA GLU A 314 18.43 -11.12 -0.38
C GLU A 314 19.01 -11.83 -1.61
N GLN A 315 18.96 -13.17 -1.63
CA GLN A 315 19.37 -13.96 -2.79
C GLN A 315 18.47 -13.71 -4.01
N GLY A 316 17.16 -13.57 -3.81
CA GLY A 316 16.21 -13.24 -4.89
C GLY A 316 16.45 -11.84 -5.47
N LYS A 317 16.63 -10.84 -4.61
CA LYS A 317 17.00 -9.47 -4.99
C LYS A 317 18.36 -9.43 -5.71
N ALA A 318 19.31 -10.29 -5.35
CA ALA A 318 20.57 -10.41 -6.08
C ALA A 318 20.33 -10.98 -7.49
N LYS A 319 19.57 -12.08 -7.63
CA LYS A 319 19.26 -12.71 -8.92
C LYS A 319 18.46 -11.79 -9.87
N LEU A 320 17.54 -10.97 -9.34
CA LEU A 320 16.80 -9.99 -10.13
C LEU A 320 17.63 -8.82 -10.68
N ARG A 321 18.86 -8.61 -10.16
CA ARG A 321 19.79 -7.56 -10.61
C ARG A 321 20.74 -8.03 -11.72
N GLU A 322 20.79 -9.33 -12.00
CA GLU A 322 21.60 -9.94 -13.07
C GLU A 322 20.93 -9.79 -14.45
#